data_AF-A0AAN6KTI5-F1
#
_entry.id   AF-A0AAN6KTI5-F1
#
_cell.length_a   1.000
_cell.length_b   1.000
_cell.length_c   1.000
_cell.angle_alpha   90.00
_cell.angle_beta   90.00
_cell.angle_gamma   90.00
#
_symmetry.space_group_name_H-M   'P 1'
#
loop_
_entity.id
_entity.type
_entity.pdbx_description
1 polymer ?
#
loop_
_entity_poly.entity_id
_entity_poly.type
_entity_poly.pdbx_seq_one_letter_code
_entity_poly.pdbx_strand_id
1 'polypeptide(L)'
;MRGGNIFPSLLSLALSVSSAPSLRKLTAQHFPELGSQRVKIAYGSHVVQSKSEKDGMSKFQSPVPPPCTDCLVTFMQAHLEYANGTVADAATGMWMHHVVFLNRGRNDSVCDRRGQRFFASGNERRRWISLRSSRRLGRMNESFFVVGEFMNMLQTPQEVVFSMIWEFLPSPPSYFRHAVPYWLDVGGCGDSDVPAKADSRYDYTSPVVTASFHGEIALIAGHLHDGGTHLDVFRNEEVVCSSRATYASSDDTSHIARIDSCTDALATAPGDKWYIRAYYDTVTHPPMAANDGSLEPVMGIALAYVVAREPVSGSWISRGILVSIVVAAVFATGLAALYVVRQKPAFVVRLLGDFRARGWEKVRTSDPEGDGLEDEDGMLLRGDGGRK
;
A
#
# COMPACT_ATOMS: atom_id res chain seq x y z
N MET A 1 28.11 -64.74 -5.08
CA MET A 1 27.15 -64.75 -6.21
C MET A 1 25.78 -64.41 -5.68
N ARG A 2 25.01 -63.63 -6.47
CA ARG A 2 23.66 -63.06 -6.22
C ARG A 2 23.66 -61.87 -5.25
N GLY A 3 23.26 -60.66 -5.61
CA GLY A 3 22.60 -60.15 -6.82
C GLY A 3 21.70 -59.00 -6.38
N GLY A 4 22.21 -57.78 -6.43
CA GLY A 4 21.47 -56.57 -6.05
C GLY A 4 20.49 -56.16 -7.14
N ASN A 5 19.22 -56.05 -6.78
CA ASN A 5 18.20 -55.42 -7.62
C ASN A 5 18.00 -53.98 -7.16
N ILE A 6 18.58 -53.05 -7.92
CA ILE A 6 18.32 -51.62 -7.81
C ILE A 6 17.13 -51.34 -8.74
N PHE A 7 15.95 -51.10 -8.18
CA PHE A 7 14.84 -50.48 -8.92
C PHE A 7 15.08 -48.98 -8.97
N PRO A 8 15.14 -48.33 -10.13
CA PRO A 8 15.12 -46.87 -10.19
C PRO A 8 13.68 -46.43 -9.88
N SER A 9 13.52 -45.64 -8.83
CA SER A 9 12.30 -44.87 -8.62
C SER A 9 12.12 -43.92 -9.80
N LEU A 10 11.11 -44.16 -10.61
CA LEU A 10 10.61 -43.21 -11.59
C LEU A 10 10.07 -42.02 -10.79
N LEU A 11 10.90 -40.98 -10.71
CA LEU A 11 10.53 -39.66 -10.26
C LEU A 11 9.47 -39.13 -11.25
N SER A 12 8.19 -39.30 -10.92
CA SER A 12 7.11 -38.61 -11.61
C SER A 12 7.27 -37.13 -11.35
N LEU A 13 7.96 -36.42 -12.25
CA LEU A 13 7.84 -34.98 -12.38
C LEU A 13 6.37 -34.71 -12.70
N ALA A 14 5.60 -34.31 -11.69
CA ALA A 14 4.31 -33.69 -11.91
C ALA A 14 4.60 -32.40 -12.70
N LEU A 15 4.38 -32.47 -14.01
CA LEU A 15 4.25 -31.29 -14.85
C LEU A 15 3.07 -30.49 -14.28
N SER A 16 3.37 -29.49 -13.45
CA SER A 16 2.40 -28.46 -13.10
C SER A 16 2.04 -27.77 -14.41
N VAL A 17 0.90 -28.16 -14.99
CA VAL A 17 0.33 -27.46 -16.14
C VAL A 17 -0.04 -26.07 -15.62
N SER A 18 0.84 -25.10 -15.87
CA SER A 18 0.56 -23.68 -15.74
C SER A 18 -0.47 -23.33 -16.80
N SER A 19 -1.73 -23.67 -16.56
CA SER A 19 -2.83 -23.20 -17.37
C SER A 19 -2.87 -21.68 -17.24
N ALA A 20 -2.87 -20.99 -18.37
CA ALA A 20 -3.02 -19.54 -18.38
C ALA A 20 -4.32 -19.18 -17.62
N PRO A 21 -4.35 -18.05 -16.88
CA PRO A 21 -5.54 -17.63 -16.16
C PRO A 21 -6.77 -17.66 -17.04
N SER A 22 -7.83 -18.36 -16.62
CA SER A 22 -9.06 -18.39 -17.39
C SER A 22 -9.82 -17.07 -17.22
N LEU A 23 -10.10 -16.40 -18.33
CA LEU A 23 -10.76 -15.09 -18.35
C LEU A 23 -12.19 -15.24 -18.85
N ARG A 24 -13.16 -14.80 -18.04
CA ARG A 24 -14.57 -14.72 -18.41
C ARG A 24 -15.03 -13.26 -18.42
N LYS A 25 -15.56 -12.80 -19.55
CA LYS A 25 -16.20 -11.47 -19.62
C LYS A 25 -17.53 -11.47 -18.86
N LEU A 26 -17.79 -10.39 -18.14
CA LEU A 26 -19.02 -10.13 -17.40
C LEU A 26 -19.63 -8.81 -17.88
N THR A 27 -20.91 -8.61 -17.58
CA THR A 27 -21.57 -7.31 -17.79
C THR A 27 -20.97 -6.27 -16.85
N ALA A 28 -20.50 -5.16 -17.42
CA ALA A 28 -20.02 -3.99 -16.68
C ALA A 28 -21.13 -3.40 -15.78
N GLN A 29 -20.75 -2.97 -14.58
CA GLN A 29 -21.67 -2.40 -13.58
C GLN A 29 -21.38 -0.93 -13.28
N HIS A 30 -20.13 -0.51 -13.44
CA HIS A 30 -19.59 0.80 -13.09
C HIS A 30 -19.06 1.51 -14.33
N PHE A 31 -19.63 2.66 -14.65
CA PHE A 31 -19.28 3.47 -15.82
C PHE A 31 -19.46 2.76 -17.18
N PRO A 32 -20.53 1.97 -17.42
CA PRO A 32 -20.75 1.34 -18.72
C PRO A 32 -20.86 2.38 -19.86
N GLU A 33 -21.36 3.58 -19.56
CA GLU A 33 -21.44 4.71 -20.50
C GLU A 33 -20.08 5.22 -20.96
N LEU A 34 -18.99 4.88 -20.24
CA LEU A 34 -17.61 5.20 -20.59
C LEU A 34 -16.85 4.01 -21.17
N GLY A 35 -17.54 2.91 -21.49
CA GLY A 35 -16.92 1.72 -22.07
C GLY A 35 -16.09 0.90 -21.07
N SER A 36 -16.51 0.85 -19.79
CA SER A 36 -15.88 -0.02 -18.82
C SER A 36 -16.01 -1.49 -19.20
N GLN A 37 -15.02 -2.28 -18.79
CA GLN A 37 -14.97 -3.72 -19.02
C GLN A 37 -14.89 -4.43 -17.68
N ARG A 38 -15.65 -5.51 -17.56
CA ARG A 38 -15.68 -6.35 -16.37
C ARG A 38 -15.30 -7.78 -16.72
N VAL A 39 -14.40 -8.36 -15.95
CA VAL A 39 -13.88 -9.70 -16.17
C VAL A 39 -13.76 -10.45 -14.86
N LYS A 40 -13.95 -11.76 -14.90
CA LYS A 40 -13.52 -12.70 -13.85
C LYS A 40 -12.29 -13.43 -14.36
N ILE A 41 -11.22 -13.40 -13.57
CA ILE A 41 -9.95 -14.05 -13.90
C ILE A 41 -9.67 -15.09 -12.82
N ALA A 42 -9.54 -16.36 -13.20
CA ALA A 42 -9.07 -17.41 -12.29
C ALA A 42 -7.54 -17.44 -12.25
N TYR A 43 -6.96 -17.31 -11.06
CA TYR A 43 -5.51 -17.30 -10.85
C TYR A 43 -4.93 -18.66 -10.47
N GLY A 44 -5.76 -19.71 -10.47
CA GLY A 44 -5.33 -21.10 -10.32
C GLY A 44 -6.27 -21.93 -9.45
N SER A 45 -6.13 -23.25 -9.57
CA SER A 45 -6.66 -24.21 -8.59
C SER A 45 -5.63 -24.44 -7.49
N HIS A 46 -6.11 -24.60 -6.27
CA HIS A 46 -5.30 -24.83 -5.08
C HIS A 46 -5.89 -26.02 -4.31
N VAL A 47 -5.03 -26.99 -4.00
CA VAL A 47 -5.37 -28.07 -3.07
C VAL A 47 -5.03 -27.59 -1.66
N VAL A 48 -6.03 -27.60 -0.78
CA VAL A 48 -5.90 -27.26 0.64
C VAL A 48 -6.06 -28.56 1.42
N GLN A 49 -5.06 -28.89 2.24
CA GLN A 49 -5.05 -30.15 2.99
C GLN A 49 -6.17 -30.19 4.03
N SER A 50 -6.47 -31.36 4.58
CA SER A 50 -7.49 -31.49 5.62
C SER A 50 -7.14 -30.71 6.88
N LYS A 51 -8.13 -30.40 7.71
CA LYS A 51 -7.93 -29.78 9.04
C LYS A 51 -6.91 -30.52 9.92
N SER A 52 -6.84 -31.84 9.80
CA SER A 52 -5.89 -32.67 10.54
C SER A 52 -4.43 -32.49 10.09
N GLU A 53 -4.19 -31.89 8.93
CA GLU A 53 -2.87 -31.63 8.38
C GLU A 53 -2.61 -30.12 8.32
N LYS A 54 -1.64 -29.64 9.12
CA LYS A 54 -1.28 -28.22 9.23
C LYS A 54 -2.48 -27.32 9.55
N ASP A 55 -3.38 -27.81 10.39
CA ASP A 55 -4.59 -27.10 10.83
C ASP A 55 -5.51 -26.67 9.66
N GLY A 56 -5.35 -27.30 8.48
CA GLY A 56 -6.09 -26.95 7.27
C GLY A 56 -5.55 -25.73 6.53
N MET A 57 -4.40 -25.18 6.94
CA MET A 57 -3.81 -23.99 6.36
C MET A 57 -2.99 -24.31 5.10
N SER A 58 -3.25 -23.59 4.01
CA SER A 58 -2.46 -23.65 2.78
C SER A 58 -2.04 -22.26 2.35
N LYS A 59 -0.72 -22.07 2.14
CA LYS A 59 -0.13 -20.79 1.71
C LYS A 59 0.28 -20.88 0.25
N PHE A 60 0.06 -19.81 -0.50
CA PHE A 60 0.58 -19.67 -1.86
C PHE A 60 1.08 -18.27 -2.12
N GLN A 61 1.99 -18.16 -3.09
CA GLN A 61 2.48 -16.89 -3.58
C GLN A 61 2.80 -17.01 -5.06
N SER A 62 2.42 -16.03 -5.86
CA SER A 62 2.61 -16.10 -7.30
C SER A 62 2.62 -14.73 -7.96
N PRO A 63 3.46 -14.49 -8.99
CA PRO A 63 3.23 -13.39 -9.92
C PRO A 63 1.92 -13.63 -10.68
N VAL A 64 1.09 -12.60 -10.80
CA VAL A 64 -0.18 -12.68 -11.52
C VAL A 64 -0.27 -11.56 -12.55
N PRO A 65 -0.88 -11.80 -13.73
CA PRO A 65 -1.10 -10.73 -14.68
C PRO A 65 -2.20 -9.78 -14.17
N PRO A 66 -2.05 -8.45 -14.40
CA PRO A 66 -3.14 -7.51 -14.17
C PRO A 66 -4.31 -7.79 -15.14
N PRO A 67 -5.53 -7.31 -14.84
CA PRO A 67 -6.68 -7.51 -15.71
C PRO A 67 -6.59 -6.77 -17.05
N CYS A 68 -5.71 -5.77 -17.13
CA CYS A 68 -5.46 -4.94 -18.29
C CYS A 68 -4.13 -4.18 -18.10
N THR A 69 -3.59 -3.68 -19.21
CA THR A 69 -2.44 -2.77 -19.22
C THR A 69 -2.91 -1.36 -19.56
N ASP A 70 -2.30 -0.35 -18.95
CA ASP A 70 -2.62 1.08 -19.12
C ASP A 70 -4.11 1.44 -18.93
N CYS A 71 -4.76 0.79 -17.97
CA CYS A 71 -6.16 0.99 -17.65
C CYS A 71 -6.34 1.51 -16.22
N LEU A 72 -7.58 1.89 -15.93
CA LEU A 72 -8.00 2.39 -14.63
C LEU A 72 -8.95 1.40 -13.95
N VAL A 73 -8.49 0.73 -12.88
CA VAL A 73 -9.28 -0.27 -12.14
C VAL A 73 -10.30 0.43 -11.25
N THR A 74 -11.58 0.15 -11.48
CA THR A 74 -12.74 0.74 -10.78
C THR A 74 -13.48 -0.23 -9.86
N PHE A 75 -13.16 -1.52 -9.93
CA PHE A 75 -13.72 -2.54 -9.04
C PHE A 75 -12.76 -3.70 -8.86
N MET A 76 -12.70 -4.25 -7.64
CA MET A 76 -11.96 -5.46 -7.31
C MET A 76 -12.76 -6.30 -6.32
N GLN A 77 -12.89 -7.60 -6.56
CA GLN A 77 -13.47 -8.53 -5.59
C GLN A 77 -12.80 -9.89 -5.69
N ALA A 78 -12.35 -10.42 -4.55
CA ALA A 78 -11.84 -11.78 -4.43
C ALA A 78 -12.97 -12.81 -4.34
N HIS A 79 -12.77 -13.95 -5.00
CA HIS A 79 -13.68 -15.08 -5.04
C HIS A 79 -12.89 -16.37 -4.83
N LEU A 80 -13.50 -17.29 -4.07
CA LEU A 80 -13.03 -18.66 -3.85
C LEU A 80 -14.23 -19.57 -4.10
N GLU A 81 -14.04 -20.54 -4.97
CA GLU A 81 -15.09 -21.46 -5.39
C GLU A 81 -14.54 -22.89 -5.39
N TYR A 82 -15.39 -23.88 -5.17
CA TYR A 82 -15.03 -25.27 -5.45
C TYR A 82 -15.00 -25.54 -6.96
N ALA A 83 -14.44 -26.67 -7.37
CA ALA A 83 -14.39 -27.08 -8.78
C ALA A 83 -15.77 -27.16 -9.46
N ASN A 84 -16.85 -27.36 -8.70
CA ASN A 84 -18.23 -27.37 -9.19
C ASN A 84 -18.85 -25.96 -9.37
N GLY A 85 -18.10 -24.89 -9.06
CA GLY A 85 -18.54 -23.49 -9.17
C GLY A 85 -19.35 -22.96 -7.98
N THR A 86 -19.56 -23.76 -6.93
CA THR A 86 -20.18 -23.28 -5.69
C THR A 86 -19.19 -22.46 -4.87
N VAL A 87 -19.71 -21.50 -4.09
CA VAL A 87 -18.87 -20.63 -3.24
C VAL A 87 -18.22 -21.47 -2.15
N ALA A 88 -16.91 -21.27 -1.97
CA ALA A 88 -16.18 -21.78 -0.83
C ALA A 88 -16.12 -20.67 0.23
N ASP A 89 -16.83 -20.84 1.34
CA ASP A 89 -16.82 -19.95 2.49
C ASP A 89 -16.86 -20.72 3.83
N ALA A 90 -16.82 -19.99 4.94
CA ALA A 90 -16.83 -20.60 6.27
C ALA A 90 -18.01 -21.55 6.49
N ALA A 91 -19.18 -21.29 5.89
CA ALA A 91 -20.36 -22.14 6.03
C ALA A 91 -20.24 -23.47 5.26
N THR A 92 -19.36 -23.54 4.26
CA THR A 92 -19.05 -24.78 3.52
C THR A 92 -17.77 -25.47 4.00
N GLY A 93 -17.13 -24.96 5.06
CA GLY A 93 -15.91 -25.51 5.63
C GLY A 93 -14.62 -25.13 4.89
N MET A 94 -14.65 -24.15 3.98
CA MET A 94 -13.46 -23.64 3.28
C MET A 94 -13.48 -22.13 3.26
N TRP A 95 -12.42 -21.45 3.67
CA TRP A 95 -12.40 -19.99 3.53
C TRP A 95 -11.09 -19.41 3.05
N MET A 96 -11.21 -18.15 2.65
CA MET A 96 -10.08 -17.30 2.31
C MET A 96 -9.57 -16.70 3.61
N HIS A 97 -8.47 -17.20 4.14
CA HIS A 97 -7.90 -16.66 5.38
C HIS A 97 -7.40 -15.24 5.10
N HIS A 98 -6.56 -15.09 4.06
CA HIS A 98 -6.30 -13.81 3.43
C HIS A 98 -5.80 -13.99 2.00
N VAL A 99 -6.02 -12.98 1.17
CA VAL A 99 -5.25 -12.74 -0.04
C VAL A 99 -4.81 -11.29 -0.02
N VAL A 100 -3.57 -11.02 -0.38
CA VAL A 100 -2.98 -9.70 -0.46
C VAL A 100 -2.34 -9.55 -1.82
N PHE A 101 -2.74 -8.50 -2.54
CA PHE A 101 -2.12 -8.11 -3.80
C PHE A 101 -1.11 -7.01 -3.55
N LEU A 102 0.07 -7.24 -4.11
CA LEU A 102 1.18 -6.31 -4.12
C LEU A 102 1.44 -5.86 -5.55
N ASN A 103 1.64 -4.56 -5.72
CA ASN A 103 2.18 -4.00 -6.94
C ASN A 103 3.70 -3.84 -6.76
N ARG A 104 4.46 -4.72 -7.43
CA ARG A 104 5.93 -4.75 -7.33
C ARG A 104 6.63 -3.60 -8.06
N GLY A 105 5.90 -2.85 -8.89
CA GLY A 105 6.40 -1.64 -9.55
C GLY A 105 6.44 -0.40 -8.64
N ARG A 106 5.83 -0.45 -7.45
CA ARG A 106 5.76 0.69 -6.51
C ARG A 106 6.31 0.35 -5.14
N ASN A 107 6.72 1.39 -4.43
CA ASN A 107 6.97 1.31 -3.01
C ASN A 107 5.64 1.36 -2.25
N ASP A 108 5.58 0.63 -1.13
CA ASP A 108 4.49 0.71 -0.19
C ASP A 108 4.38 2.15 0.37
N SER A 109 3.15 2.61 0.58
CA SER A 109 2.86 4.01 0.90
C SER A 109 2.98 4.34 2.38
N VAL A 110 3.12 3.29 3.21
CA VAL A 110 3.29 3.39 4.66
C VAL A 110 4.65 2.86 5.08
N CYS A 111 5.06 1.73 4.52
CA CYS A 111 6.33 1.09 4.85
C CYS A 111 7.39 1.38 3.78
N ASP A 112 8.63 1.68 4.18
CA ASP A 112 9.74 1.91 3.26
C ASP A 112 10.24 0.59 2.64
N ARG A 113 9.42 -0.02 1.77
CA ARG A 113 9.71 -1.28 1.08
C ARG A 113 9.11 -1.32 -0.31
N ARG A 114 9.71 -2.11 -1.21
CA ARG A 114 9.13 -2.40 -2.52
C ARG A 114 7.94 -3.36 -2.39
N GLY A 115 6.95 -3.18 -3.26
CA GLY A 115 5.72 -3.97 -3.24
C GLY A 115 4.62 -3.23 -2.50
N GLN A 116 3.93 -2.32 -3.19
CA GLN A 116 2.79 -1.61 -2.62
C GLN A 116 1.62 -2.58 -2.43
N ARG A 117 1.23 -2.82 -1.18
CA ARG A 117 -0.02 -3.53 -0.87
C ARG A 117 -1.19 -2.65 -1.31
N PHE A 118 -2.02 -3.14 -2.22
CA PHE A 118 -3.09 -2.32 -2.83
C PHE A 118 -4.48 -2.93 -2.76
N PHE A 119 -4.58 -4.22 -2.44
CA PHE A 119 -5.86 -4.89 -2.24
C PHE A 119 -5.64 -6.06 -1.29
N ALA A 120 -6.58 -6.29 -0.40
CA ALA A 120 -6.64 -7.48 0.43
C ALA A 120 -8.08 -7.93 0.62
N SER A 121 -8.26 -9.21 0.90
CA SER A 121 -9.54 -9.79 1.29
C SER A 121 -9.30 -11.05 2.11
N GLY A 122 -10.06 -11.24 3.17
CA GLY A 122 -10.30 -12.53 3.81
C GLY A 122 -11.67 -13.08 3.45
N ASN A 123 -12.26 -13.83 4.38
CA ASN A 123 -13.57 -14.45 4.24
C ASN A 123 -14.72 -13.44 4.20
N GLU A 124 -14.48 -12.20 4.62
CA GLU A 124 -15.39 -11.07 4.46
C GLU A 124 -15.68 -10.72 2.98
N ARG A 125 -14.92 -11.29 2.02
CA ARG A 125 -15.07 -11.22 0.55
C ARG A 125 -15.45 -9.84 0.04
N ARG A 126 -14.80 -8.82 0.61
CA ARG A 126 -15.20 -7.43 0.42
C ARG A 126 -15.11 -7.05 -1.06
N ARG A 127 -16.16 -6.35 -1.50
CA ARG A 127 -16.18 -5.65 -2.79
C ARG A 127 -15.50 -4.31 -2.63
N TRP A 128 -14.39 -4.10 -3.33
CA TRP A 128 -13.88 -2.76 -3.56
C TRP A 128 -14.70 -2.11 -4.67
N ILE A 129 -15.35 -1.00 -4.35
CA ILE A 129 -16.22 -0.27 -5.27
C ILE A 129 -15.64 1.13 -5.43
N SER A 130 -15.30 1.52 -6.66
CA SER A 130 -15.17 2.94 -6.99
C SER A 130 -16.56 3.57 -6.84
N LEU A 131 -16.75 4.30 -5.74
CA LEU A 131 -18.04 4.87 -5.35
C LEU A 131 -18.61 5.84 -6.38
N ARG A 132 -19.94 5.91 -6.43
CA ARG A 132 -20.78 6.71 -7.33
C ARG A 132 -20.66 8.24 -7.17
N SER A 133 -19.66 8.76 -6.45
CA SER A 133 -19.54 10.19 -6.14
C SER A 133 -18.25 10.80 -6.68
N SER A 134 -18.32 11.54 -7.79
CA SER A 134 -17.32 12.51 -8.34
C SER A 134 -15.84 12.09 -8.48
N ARG A 135 -15.42 10.93 -8.00
CA ARG A 135 -14.02 10.56 -7.75
C ARG A 135 -13.82 9.12 -8.16
N ARG A 136 -12.81 8.96 -8.98
CA ARG A 136 -12.92 8.14 -10.18
C ARG A 136 -11.51 7.58 -10.32
N LEU A 137 -11.32 6.33 -9.88
CA LEU A 137 -10.06 5.80 -9.32
C LEU A 137 -9.27 4.89 -10.28
N GLY A 138 -7.92 5.05 -10.40
CA GLY A 138 -6.96 3.95 -10.68
C GLY A 138 -5.99 4.06 -11.88
N ARG A 139 -4.71 3.70 -11.77
CA ARG A 139 -3.89 3.25 -12.93
C ARG A 139 -2.96 2.20 -12.40
N MET A 140 -3.01 1.03 -13.01
CA MET A 140 -2.22 -0.12 -12.61
C MET A 140 -1.57 -0.67 -13.86
N ASN A 141 -0.32 -0.29 -14.12
CA ASN A 141 0.42 -0.74 -15.32
C ASN A 141 1.62 -1.64 -14.97
N GLU A 142 1.52 -2.40 -13.89
CA GLU A 142 2.72 -2.94 -13.24
C GLU A 142 2.53 -4.39 -12.80
N SER A 143 3.66 -5.06 -12.57
CA SER A 143 3.74 -6.47 -12.17
C SER A 143 3.02 -6.69 -10.84
N PHE A 144 1.94 -7.47 -10.86
CA PHE A 144 1.23 -7.88 -9.66
C PHE A 144 1.82 -9.16 -9.10
N PHE A 145 1.76 -9.25 -7.78
CA PHE A 145 2.10 -10.43 -7.02
C PHE A 145 1.01 -10.65 -5.98
N VAL A 146 0.58 -11.89 -5.82
CA VAL A 146 -0.39 -12.27 -4.80
C VAL A 146 0.30 -13.14 -3.76
N VAL A 147 0.01 -12.88 -2.50
CA VAL A 147 0.26 -13.78 -1.37
C VAL A 147 -1.11 -14.15 -0.84
N GLY A 148 -1.34 -15.43 -0.54
CA GLY A 148 -2.61 -15.81 0.05
C GLY A 148 -2.53 -17.07 0.89
N GLU A 149 -3.52 -17.17 1.76
CA GLU A 149 -3.75 -18.27 2.68
C GLU A 149 -5.21 -18.70 2.58
N PHE A 150 -5.40 -20.01 2.42
CA PHE A 150 -6.71 -20.65 2.44
C PHE A 150 -6.77 -21.62 3.60
N MET A 151 -7.96 -21.72 4.20
CA MET A 151 -8.21 -22.61 5.32
C MET A 151 -9.25 -23.65 4.95
N ASN A 152 -9.01 -24.91 5.34
CA ASN A 152 -9.93 -26.01 5.21
C ASN A 152 -10.27 -26.60 6.58
N MET A 153 -11.53 -26.51 6.96
CA MET A 153 -12.03 -27.07 8.22
C MET A 153 -12.54 -28.50 8.09
N LEU A 154 -12.57 -29.04 6.87
CA LEU A 154 -13.01 -30.40 6.60
C LEU A 154 -11.87 -31.40 6.84
N GLN A 155 -12.23 -32.64 7.17
CA GLN A 155 -11.28 -33.72 7.42
C GLN A 155 -10.70 -34.34 6.12
N THR A 156 -11.08 -33.80 4.96
CA THR A 156 -10.59 -34.25 3.66
C THR A 156 -10.00 -33.07 2.89
N PRO A 157 -8.91 -33.27 2.12
CA PRO A 157 -8.37 -32.24 1.25
C PRO A 157 -9.43 -31.72 0.28
N GLN A 158 -9.42 -30.41 0.05
CA GLN A 158 -10.35 -29.72 -0.85
C GLN A 158 -9.59 -29.06 -1.99
N GLU A 159 -10.17 -29.08 -3.19
CA GLU A 159 -9.69 -28.29 -4.33
C GLU A 159 -10.59 -27.08 -4.52
N VAL A 160 -9.97 -25.89 -4.51
CA VAL A 160 -10.64 -24.61 -4.69
C VAL A 160 -9.98 -23.79 -5.79
N VAL A 161 -10.76 -22.97 -6.48
CA VAL A 161 -10.31 -22.05 -7.51
C VAL A 161 -10.32 -20.64 -6.95
N PHE A 162 -9.15 -20.01 -6.94
CA PHE A 162 -9.02 -18.60 -6.60
C PHE A 162 -9.25 -17.74 -7.83
N SER A 163 -10.12 -16.75 -7.72
CA SER A 163 -10.39 -15.82 -8.80
C SER A 163 -10.61 -14.40 -8.30
N MET A 164 -10.42 -13.44 -9.21
CA MET A 164 -10.75 -12.04 -8.98
C MET A 164 -11.75 -11.57 -10.02
N ILE A 165 -12.76 -10.82 -9.57
CA ILE A 165 -13.58 -10.00 -10.45
C ILE A 165 -12.98 -8.61 -10.50
N TRP A 166 -12.66 -8.16 -11.69
CA TRP A 166 -12.13 -6.84 -11.99
C TRP A 166 -13.14 -6.06 -12.82
N GLU A 167 -13.25 -4.77 -12.55
CA GLU A 167 -13.81 -3.82 -13.50
C GLU A 167 -12.82 -2.68 -13.72
N PHE A 168 -12.71 -2.23 -14.96
CA PHE A 168 -11.75 -1.21 -15.34
C PHE A 168 -12.20 -0.40 -16.55
N LEU A 169 -11.64 0.81 -16.68
CA LEU A 169 -11.77 1.68 -17.84
C LEU A 169 -10.47 1.61 -18.66
N PRO A 170 -10.49 1.11 -19.91
CA PRO A 170 -9.31 1.09 -20.78
C PRO A 170 -8.81 2.50 -21.12
N SER A 171 -9.73 3.45 -21.32
CA SER A 171 -9.41 4.83 -21.68
C SER A 171 -10.08 5.79 -20.69
N PRO A 172 -9.56 5.91 -19.46
CA PRO A 172 -10.16 6.76 -18.45
C PRO A 172 -10.14 8.23 -18.89
N PRO A 173 -11.26 8.97 -18.79
CA PRO A 173 -11.26 10.41 -18.95
C PRO A 173 -10.28 11.11 -18.01
N SER A 174 -9.73 12.26 -18.44
CA SER A 174 -8.68 13.00 -17.71
C SER A 174 -9.07 13.47 -16.31
N TYR A 175 -10.37 13.54 -16.00
CA TYR A 175 -10.86 13.91 -14.68
C TYR A 175 -10.87 12.72 -13.68
N PHE A 176 -10.55 11.51 -14.12
CA PHE A 176 -10.24 10.40 -13.21
C PHE A 176 -8.86 10.61 -12.56
N ARG A 177 -8.68 10.12 -11.33
CA ARG A 177 -7.51 10.28 -10.48
C ARG A 177 -7.07 8.95 -9.89
N HIS A 178 -5.80 8.82 -9.54
CA HIS A 178 -5.31 7.60 -8.88
C HIS A 178 -5.58 7.67 -7.37
N ALA A 179 -5.98 6.55 -6.78
CA ALA A 179 -5.84 6.37 -5.34
C ALA A 179 -4.48 5.77 -5.01
N VAL A 180 -3.95 6.21 -3.90
CA VAL A 180 -2.82 5.61 -3.22
C VAL A 180 -3.37 4.79 -2.03
N PRO A 181 -3.16 3.47 -2.00
CA PRO A 181 -3.53 2.64 -0.85
C PRO A 181 -2.57 2.90 0.33
N TYR A 182 -3.14 3.21 1.48
CA TYR A 182 -2.45 3.31 2.76
C TYR A 182 -2.84 2.11 3.62
N TRP A 183 -1.85 1.29 3.96
CA TRP A 183 -2.02 0.07 4.75
C TRP A 183 -1.67 0.37 6.20
N LEU A 184 -2.69 0.55 7.04
CA LEU A 184 -2.55 0.75 8.48
C LEU A 184 -2.72 -0.60 9.19
N ASP A 185 -1.80 -0.93 10.10
CA ASP A 185 -1.62 -2.30 10.57
C ASP A 185 -1.17 -2.31 12.03
N VAL A 186 -1.81 -3.11 12.87
CA VAL A 186 -1.39 -3.28 14.27
C VAL A 186 0.01 -3.88 14.40
N GLY A 187 0.45 -4.71 13.46
CA GLY A 187 1.81 -5.22 13.34
C GLY A 187 2.78 -4.25 12.64
N GLY A 188 2.31 -3.06 12.25
CA GLY A 188 3.11 -2.04 11.58
C GLY A 188 3.62 -2.48 10.20
N CYS A 189 4.94 -2.62 10.07
CA CYS A 189 5.59 -3.03 8.81
C CYS A 189 6.06 -4.49 8.79
N GLY A 190 5.66 -5.28 9.79
CA GLY A 190 5.97 -6.71 9.93
C GLY A 190 5.04 -7.63 9.12
N ASP A 191 4.73 -8.78 9.70
CA ASP A 191 3.84 -9.84 9.18
C ASP A 191 2.36 -9.64 9.54
N SER A 192 2.03 -8.58 10.29
CA SER A 192 0.68 -8.17 10.73
C SER A 192 0.11 -8.97 11.91
N ASP A 193 0.79 -10.05 12.31
CA ASP A 193 0.36 -10.93 13.40
C ASP A 193 0.67 -10.32 14.76
N VAL A 194 -0.32 -10.32 15.65
CA VAL A 194 -0.14 -9.99 17.07
C VAL A 194 -0.76 -11.08 17.94
N PRO A 195 -0.27 -11.30 19.18
CA PRO A 195 -0.75 -12.39 20.01
C PRO A 195 -2.25 -12.34 20.30
N ALA A 196 -2.93 -13.48 20.18
CA ALA A 196 -4.31 -13.64 20.66
C ALA A 196 -4.33 -13.89 22.18
N LYS A 197 -5.49 -13.64 22.81
CA LYS A 197 -5.72 -13.96 24.23
C LYS A 197 -7.08 -14.62 24.38
N ALA A 198 -7.13 -15.75 25.08
CA ALA A 198 -8.41 -16.39 25.42
C ALA A 198 -9.17 -15.59 26.47
N ASP A 199 -10.50 -15.77 26.51
CA ASP A 199 -11.40 -15.35 27.61
C ASP A 199 -11.19 -13.92 28.12
N SER A 200 -10.91 -12.98 27.22
CA SER A 200 -10.58 -11.60 27.59
C SER A 200 -11.05 -10.56 26.58
N ARG A 201 -11.01 -9.30 27.02
CA ARG A 201 -11.21 -8.13 26.16
C ARG A 201 -9.91 -7.36 26.09
N TYR A 202 -9.47 -7.05 24.88
CA TYR A 202 -8.20 -6.37 24.65
C TYR A 202 -8.22 -5.63 23.31
N ASP A 203 -7.23 -4.76 23.11
CA ASP A 203 -7.04 -4.05 21.87
C ASP A 203 -5.57 -3.96 21.49
N TYR A 204 -5.33 -3.70 20.20
CA TYR A 204 -4.02 -3.39 19.65
C TYR A 204 -4.11 -2.08 18.86
N THR A 205 -3.11 -1.21 19.04
CA THR A 205 -3.01 0.09 18.35
C THR A 205 -1.81 0.07 17.40
N SER A 206 -2.01 0.53 16.16
CA SER A 206 -0.92 0.60 15.18
C SER A 206 0.07 1.74 15.46
N PRO A 207 1.27 1.70 14.85
CA PRO A 207 2.09 2.90 14.69
C PRO A 207 1.33 4.03 13.98
N VAL A 208 1.74 5.26 14.25
CA VAL A 208 1.17 6.47 13.64
C VAL A 208 1.80 6.74 12.29
N VAL A 209 0.97 6.97 11.28
CA VAL A 209 1.35 7.42 9.94
C VAL A 209 1.04 8.90 9.80
N THR A 210 2.06 9.72 9.53
CA THR A 210 1.87 11.15 9.29
C THR A 210 1.68 11.40 7.79
N ALA A 211 0.55 12.01 7.41
CA ALA A 211 0.29 12.40 6.04
C ALA A 211 1.24 13.52 5.59
N SER A 212 1.68 13.47 4.34
CA SER A 212 2.59 14.46 3.72
C SER A 212 1.97 15.20 2.54
N PHE A 213 0.67 15.01 2.30
CA PHE A 213 0.00 15.47 1.10
C PHE A 213 -1.46 15.84 1.39
N HIS A 214 -2.03 16.67 0.53
CA HIS A 214 -3.46 16.92 0.53
C HIS A 214 -4.18 15.83 -0.27
N GLY A 215 -5.23 15.28 0.30
CA GLY A 215 -5.97 14.21 -0.35
C GLY A 215 -7.34 14.00 0.24
N GLU A 216 -7.99 12.99 -0.29
CA GLU A 216 -9.32 12.61 0.11
C GLU A 216 -9.45 11.10 0.11
N ILE A 217 -9.92 10.55 1.23
CA ILE A 217 -10.14 9.14 1.40
C ILE A 217 -11.43 8.78 0.67
N ALA A 218 -11.31 7.86 -0.28
CA ALA A 218 -12.43 7.33 -1.04
C ALA A 218 -13.06 6.11 -0.35
N LEU A 219 -12.26 5.30 0.32
CA LEU A 219 -12.71 4.09 1.00
C LEU A 219 -11.74 3.75 2.12
N ILE A 220 -12.27 3.32 3.25
CA ILE A 220 -11.54 2.60 4.30
C ILE A 220 -12.18 1.22 4.43
N ALA A 221 -11.39 0.17 4.21
CA ALA A 221 -11.81 -1.22 4.42
C ALA A 221 -10.99 -1.81 5.57
N GLY A 222 -11.69 -2.36 6.58
CA GLY A 222 -11.06 -3.08 7.68
C GLY A 222 -10.84 -4.56 7.35
N HIS A 223 -9.99 -5.20 8.14
CA HIS A 223 -9.84 -6.65 8.24
C HIS A 223 -9.48 -7.01 9.69
N LEU A 224 -10.07 -8.10 10.19
CA LEU A 224 -9.91 -8.62 11.55
C LEU A 224 -9.89 -10.15 11.50
N HIS A 225 -9.13 -10.76 12.41
CA HIS A 225 -9.27 -12.19 12.73
C HIS A 225 -10.35 -12.43 13.79
N ASP A 226 -10.73 -13.69 14.00
CA ASP A 226 -11.73 -14.08 15.00
C ASP A 226 -11.34 -13.61 16.42
N GLY A 227 -12.35 -13.36 17.25
CA GLY A 227 -12.25 -12.50 18.44
C GLY A 227 -12.43 -11.02 18.16
N GLY A 228 -12.19 -10.56 16.93
CA GLY A 228 -12.34 -9.16 16.53
C GLY A 228 -13.79 -8.70 16.52
N THR A 229 -14.07 -7.59 17.22
CA THR A 229 -15.42 -7.00 17.25
C THR A 229 -15.56 -5.84 16.28
N HIS A 230 -14.57 -4.94 16.29
CA HIS A 230 -14.52 -3.77 15.42
C HIS A 230 -13.11 -3.21 15.35
N LEU A 231 -12.89 -2.37 14.34
CA LEU A 231 -11.66 -1.64 14.11
C LEU A 231 -11.99 -0.17 13.92
N ASP A 232 -11.35 0.69 14.71
CA ASP A 232 -11.47 2.14 14.57
C ASP A 232 -10.26 2.70 13.83
N VAL A 233 -10.51 3.62 12.90
CA VAL A 233 -9.48 4.44 12.25
C VAL A 233 -9.54 5.85 12.83
N PHE A 234 -8.38 6.33 13.26
CA PHE A 234 -8.22 7.64 13.89
C PHE A 234 -7.55 8.62 12.94
N ARG A 235 -8.01 9.86 12.96
CA ARG A 235 -7.31 11.03 12.42
C ARG A 235 -7.17 12.05 13.55
N ASN A 236 -5.94 12.38 13.94
CA ASN A 236 -5.66 13.35 15.00
C ASN A 236 -6.45 13.04 16.29
N GLU A 237 -6.41 11.78 16.72
CA GLU A 237 -7.08 11.27 17.94
C GLU A 237 -8.62 11.16 17.87
N GLU A 238 -9.24 11.60 16.77
CA GLU A 238 -10.68 11.44 16.53
C GLU A 238 -10.96 10.17 15.71
N VAL A 239 -11.96 9.39 16.13
CA VAL A 239 -12.45 8.25 15.33
C VAL A 239 -13.20 8.77 14.11
N VAL A 240 -12.68 8.48 12.92
CA VAL A 240 -13.28 8.90 11.64
C VAL A 240 -13.91 7.77 10.86
N CYS A 241 -13.64 6.53 11.26
CA CYS A 241 -14.27 5.33 10.70
C CYS A 241 -14.28 4.22 11.75
N SER A 242 -15.40 3.51 11.88
CA SER A 242 -15.52 2.31 12.71
C SER A 242 -16.05 1.14 11.87
N SER A 243 -15.19 0.15 11.66
CA SER A 243 -15.43 -1.04 10.85
C SER A 243 -15.84 -2.20 11.76
N ARG A 244 -17.15 -2.48 11.86
CA ARG A 244 -17.69 -3.55 12.72
C ARG A 244 -17.69 -4.90 12.02
N ALA A 245 -17.26 -5.94 12.72
CA ALA A 245 -17.32 -7.32 12.25
C ALA A 245 -18.75 -7.88 12.37
N THR A 246 -19.14 -8.72 11.42
CA THR A 246 -20.36 -9.53 11.47
C THR A 246 -19.95 -10.99 11.34
N TYR A 247 -20.41 -11.80 12.29
CA TYR A 247 -20.13 -13.22 12.34
C TYR A 247 -21.25 -14.02 11.67
N ALA A 248 -20.89 -15.15 11.06
CA ALA A 248 -21.84 -16.18 10.63
C ALA A 248 -21.46 -17.52 11.29
N SER A 249 -22.43 -18.41 11.43
CA SER A 249 -22.26 -19.70 12.12
C SER A 249 -22.46 -20.86 11.14
N SER A 250 -21.65 -21.89 11.29
CA SER A 250 -21.90 -23.22 10.75
C SER A 250 -21.43 -24.26 11.77
N ASP A 251 -22.33 -25.14 12.20
CA ASP A 251 -22.06 -26.32 13.03
C ASP A 251 -21.03 -26.09 14.16
N ASP A 252 -21.45 -25.32 15.18
CA ASP A 252 -20.78 -25.02 16.46
C ASP A 252 -19.58 -24.04 16.47
N THR A 253 -19.11 -23.54 15.33
CA THR A 253 -18.14 -22.42 15.31
C THR A 253 -18.63 -21.23 14.49
N SER A 254 -18.39 -20.02 15.01
CA SER A 254 -18.75 -18.77 14.35
C SER A 254 -17.51 -18.01 13.92
N HIS A 255 -17.46 -17.65 12.66
CA HIS A 255 -16.33 -16.95 12.04
C HIS A 255 -16.78 -15.60 11.48
N ILE A 256 -15.84 -14.65 11.37
CA ILE A 256 -16.10 -13.39 10.68
C ILE A 256 -16.50 -13.68 9.22
N ALA A 257 -17.70 -13.20 8.87
CA ALA A 257 -18.27 -13.33 7.53
C ALA A 257 -18.32 -11.99 6.79
N ARG A 258 -18.22 -10.88 7.51
CA ARG A 258 -18.24 -9.53 6.93
C ARG A 258 -17.58 -8.54 7.89
N ILE A 259 -17.04 -7.46 7.34
CA ILE A 259 -16.64 -6.28 8.10
C ILE A 259 -17.11 -5.02 7.37
N ASP A 260 -17.61 -4.05 8.13
CA ASP A 260 -18.07 -2.77 7.56
C ASP A 260 -16.91 -1.96 6.98
N SER A 261 -17.24 -1.11 6.01
CA SER A 261 -16.28 -0.19 5.38
C SER A 261 -16.84 1.22 5.40
N CYS A 262 -15.98 2.21 5.57
CA CYS A 262 -16.38 3.61 5.50
C CYS A 262 -16.14 4.15 4.09
N THR A 263 -17.15 4.79 3.53
CA THR A 263 -17.17 5.34 2.18
C THR A 263 -17.29 6.85 2.17
N ASP A 264 -17.26 7.46 3.36
CA ASP A 264 -17.38 8.90 3.51
C ASP A 264 -16.09 9.59 3.11
N ALA A 265 -16.27 10.66 2.36
CA ALA A 265 -15.21 11.52 1.87
C ALA A 265 -14.48 12.22 3.02
N LEU A 266 -13.39 11.63 3.51
CA LEU A 266 -12.56 12.25 4.55
C LEU A 266 -11.37 12.98 3.93
N ALA A 267 -11.22 14.27 4.21
CA ALA A 267 -10.03 15.01 3.80
C ALA A 267 -8.81 14.60 4.64
N THR A 268 -7.64 14.60 4.02
CA THR A 268 -6.34 14.51 4.69
C THR A 268 -5.45 15.66 4.23
N ALA A 269 -4.64 16.18 5.14
CA ALA A 269 -3.68 17.25 4.91
C ALA A 269 -2.29 16.89 5.48
N PRO A 270 -1.21 17.54 5.00
CA PRO A 270 0.10 17.37 5.58
C PRO A 270 0.10 17.61 7.09
N GLY A 271 0.69 16.69 7.85
CA GLY A 271 0.74 16.74 9.31
C GLY A 271 -0.37 15.94 10.01
N ASP A 272 -1.45 15.56 9.32
CA ASP A 272 -2.47 14.69 9.89
C ASP A 272 -1.87 13.36 10.33
N LYS A 273 -2.23 12.92 11.54
CA LYS A 273 -1.80 11.66 12.14
C LYS A 273 -2.89 10.61 11.98
N TRP A 274 -2.56 9.52 11.30
CA TRP A 274 -3.45 8.40 11.03
C TRP A 274 -2.96 7.14 11.73
N TYR A 275 -3.86 6.43 12.40
CA TYR A 275 -3.57 5.13 13.02
C TYR A 275 -4.88 4.35 13.21
N ILE A 276 -4.77 3.09 13.60
CA ILE A 276 -5.91 2.23 13.89
C ILE A 276 -5.85 1.67 15.29
N ARG A 277 -7.02 1.29 15.82
CA ARG A 277 -7.13 0.40 16.98
C ARG A 277 -8.10 -0.73 16.64
N ALA A 278 -7.63 -1.97 16.79
CA ALA A 278 -8.43 -3.17 16.62
C ALA A 278 -8.84 -3.71 17.99
N TYR A 279 -10.13 -3.99 18.18
CA TYR A 279 -10.70 -4.43 19.46
C TYR A 279 -11.19 -5.85 19.40
N TYR A 280 -10.90 -6.61 20.44
CA TYR A 280 -11.21 -8.03 20.55
C TYR A 280 -12.02 -8.32 21.82
N ASP A 281 -13.02 -9.19 21.70
CA ASP A 281 -13.81 -9.76 22.80
C ASP A 281 -13.86 -11.27 22.61
N THR A 282 -12.86 -11.95 23.16
CA THR A 282 -12.71 -13.40 23.05
C THR A 282 -13.61 -14.20 24.00
N VAL A 283 -14.34 -13.50 24.88
CA VAL A 283 -15.43 -14.09 25.67
C VAL A 283 -16.66 -14.29 24.81
N THR A 284 -16.94 -13.35 23.91
CA THR A 284 -18.11 -13.37 23.02
C THR A 284 -17.84 -14.15 21.73
N HIS A 285 -16.65 -13.95 21.16
CA HIS A 285 -16.22 -14.59 19.92
C HIS A 285 -14.88 -15.29 20.16
N PRO A 286 -14.84 -16.61 20.35
CA PRO A 286 -13.58 -17.31 20.59
C PRO A 286 -12.56 -17.06 19.46
N PRO A 287 -11.26 -16.88 19.78
CA PRO A 287 -10.22 -16.81 18.77
C PRO A 287 -10.04 -18.19 18.13
N MET A 288 -9.44 -18.24 16.95
CA MET A 288 -9.05 -19.52 16.38
C MET A 288 -7.97 -20.19 17.23
N ALA A 289 -8.07 -21.51 17.34
CA ALA A 289 -7.08 -22.35 18.00
C ALA A 289 -6.61 -23.44 17.04
N ALA A 290 -5.32 -23.72 17.06
CA ALA A 290 -4.72 -24.85 16.38
C ALA A 290 -5.12 -26.17 17.04
N ASN A 291 -4.83 -27.29 16.39
CA ASN A 291 -5.17 -28.63 16.91
C ASN A 291 -4.49 -28.95 18.25
N ASP A 292 -3.37 -28.29 18.59
CA ASP A 292 -2.68 -28.44 19.87
C ASP A 292 -3.24 -27.54 20.99
N GLY A 293 -4.27 -26.74 20.68
CA GLY A 293 -4.91 -25.80 21.60
C GLY A 293 -4.20 -24.46 21.74
N SER A 294 -3.07 -24.24 21.05
CA SER A 294 -2.47 -22.91 20.94
C SER A 294 -3.36 -21.97 20.14
N LEU A 295 -3.36 -20.69 20.50
CA LEU A 295 -4.17 -19.70 19.80
C LEU A 295 -3.45 -19.21 18.55
N GLU A 296 -4.19 -19.14 17.44
CA GLU A 296 -3.72 -18.47 16.24
C GLU A 296 -3.56 -16.95 16.51
N PRO A 297 -2.51 -16.30 16.00
CA PRO A 297 -2.37 -14.86 16.07
C PRO A 297 -3.57 -14.12 15.46
N VAL A 298 -3.84 -12.92 15.95
CA VAL A 298 -4.88 -12.05 15.39
C VAL A 298 -4.26 -10.93 14.57
N MET A 299 -4.99 -10.47 13.56
CA MET A 299 -4.67 -9.28 12.76
C MET A 299 -5.71 -8.19 12.95
N GLY A 300 -5.26 -6.94 12.76
CA GLY A 300 -6.09 -5.74 12.71
C GLY A 300 -5.53 -4.79 11.68
N ILE A 301 -6.23 -4.63 10.55
CA ILE A 301 -5.70 -3.92 9.38
C ILE A 301 -6.78 -3.00 8.82
N ALA A 302 -6.41 -1.79 8.41
CA ALA A 302 -7.24 -0.93 7.59
C ALA A 302 -6.51 -0.51 6.32
N LEU A 303 -7.19 -0.71 5.19
CA LEU A 303 -6.73 -0.25 3.89
C LEU A 303 -7.52 1.00 3.49
N ALA A 304 -6.86 2.15 3.54
CA ALA A 304 -7.42 3.44 3.14
C ALA A 304 -6.98 3.82 1.71
N TYR A 305 -7.94 4.05 0.81
CA TYR A 305 -7.65 4.49 -0.55
C TYR A 305 -7.74 6.00 -0.65
N VAL A 306 -6.59 6.67 -0.81
CA VAL A 306 -6.51 8.13 -0.79
C VAL A 306 -6.30 8.70 -2.18
N VAL A 307 -7.22 9.55 -2.63
CA VAL A 307 -7.14 10.31 -3.88
C VAL A 307 -6.42 11.63 -3.60
N ALA A 308 -5.17 11.74 -4.05
CA ALA A 308 -4.39 12.97 -3.88
C ALA A 308 -4.99 14.12 -4.73
N ARG A 309 -5.17 15.30 -4.13
CA ARG A 309 -5.42 16.58 -4.83
C ARG A 309 -4.04 17.18 -5.17
N GLU A 310 -3.83 17.70 -6.37
CA GLU A 310 -2.47 17.87 -6.90
C GLU A 310 -1.51 18.74 -6.07
N PRO A 311 -0.18 18.53 -6.22
CA PRO A 311 0.50 17.32 -6.70
C PRO A 311 1.35 16.66 -5.62
N VAL A 312 1.40 15.32 -5.68
CA VAL A 312 2.51 14.53 -5.14
C VAL A 312 3.78 15.10 -5.76
N SER A 313 4.64 15.71 -4.95
CA SER A 313 5.96 16.20 -5.35
C SER A 313 6.90 15.04 -5.65
N GLY A 314 6.59 14.26 -6.66
CA GLY A 314 7.52 13.44 -7.40
C GLY A 314 7.63 14.06 -8.78
N SER A 315 8.38 15.17 -8.88
CA SER A 315 8.76 15.76 -10.16
C SER A 315 9.36 14.66 -11.03
N TRP A 316 8.55 14.13 -11.95
CA TRP A 316 8.92 13.18 -12.99
C TRP A 316 9.61 13.86 -14.18
N ILE A 317 10.16 15.06 -13.97
CA ILE A 317 11.28 15.51 -14.79
C ILE A 317 12.45 14.63 -14.34
N SER A 318 12.72 13.55 -15.07
CA SER A 318 13.92 12.75 -14.85
C SER A 318 15.10 13.71 -14.73
N ARG A 319 16.02 13.47 -13.78
CA ARG A 319 17.24 14.30 -13.67
C ARG A 319 17.91 14.49 -15.04
N GLY A 320 17.76 13.52 -15.94
CA GLY A 320 18.13 13.63 -17.35
C GLY A 320 17.49 14.79 -18.10
N ILE A 321 16.17 14.99 -18.04
CA ILE A 321 15.48 16.09 -18.75
C ILE A 321 15.87 17.45 -18.17
N LEU A 322 15.98 17.59 -16.84
CA LEU A 322 16.40 18.85 -16.23
C LEU A 322 17.85 19.19 -16.64
N VAL A 323 18.74 18.19 -16.62
CA VAL A 323 20.11 18.34 -17.11
C VAL A 323 20.12 18.67 -18.61
N SER A 324 19.30 18.04 -19.44
CA SER A 324 19.20 18.36 -20.87
C SER A 324 18.70 19.78 -21.13
N ILE A 325 17.73 20.28 -20.37
CA ILE A 325 17.25 21.66 -20.48
C ILE A 325 18.35 22.65 -20.09
N VAL A 326 19.06 22.39 -18.98
CA VAL A 326 20.18 23.23 -18.53
C VAL A 326 21.32 23.21 -19.55
N VAL A 327 21.70 22.03 -20.05
CA VAL A 327 22.74 21.89 -21.07
C VAL A 327 22.35 22.61 -22.36
N ALA A 328 21.11 22.45 -22.85
CA ALA A 328 20.63 23.15 -24.04
C ALA A 328 20.64 24.67 -23.86
N ALA A 329 20.25 25.19 -22.68
CA ALA A 329 20.30 26.61 -22.37
C ALA A 329 21.74 27.15 -22.33
N VAL A 330 22.68 26.39 -21.76
CA VAL A 330 24.12 26.75 -21.74
C VAL A 330 24.71 26.73 -23.15
N PHE A 331 24.36 25.75 -23.99
CA PHE A 331 24.80 25.72 -25.38
C PHE A 331 24.22 26.87 -26.21
N ALA A 332 22.93 27.18 -26.05
CA ALA A 332 22.28 28.28 -26.76
C ALA A 332 22.88 29.64 -26.36
N THR A 333 23.12 29.87 -25.07
CA THR A 333 23.77 31.09 -24.59
C THR A 333 25.24 31.18 -25.02
N GLY A 334 25.97 30.06 -25.00
CA GLY A 334 27.33 29.97 -25.53
C GLY A 334 27.43 30.29 -27.02
N LEU A 335 26.52 29.74 -27.83
CA LEU A 335 26.45 30.03 -29.28
C LEU A 335 26.07 31.48 -29.56
N ALA A 336 25.13 32.05 -28.80
CA ALA A 336 24.78 33.48 -28.91
C ALA A 336 25.96 34.39 -28.55
N ALA A 337 26.71 34.06 -27.49
CA ALA A 337 27.92 34.80 -27.11
C ALA A 337 29.00 34.71 -28.21
N LEU A 338 29.24 33.52 -28.77
CA LEU A 338 30.17 33.31 -29.89
C LEU A 338 29.75 34.08 -31.15
N TYR A 339 28.46 34.12 -31.44
CA TYR A 339 27.91 34.89 -32.55
C TYR A 339 28.14 36.40 -32.36
N VAL A 340 27.90 36.93 -31.16
CA VAL A 340 28.16 38.35 -30.83
C VAL A 340 29.65 38.69 -30.92
N VAL A 341 30.53 37.82 -30.41
CA VAL A 341 31.99 37.98 -30.51
C VAL A 341 32.44 38.02 -31.97
N ARG A 342 31.86 37.17 -32.82
CA ARG A 342 32.21 37.09 -34.24
C ARG A 342 31.68 38.28 -35.06
N GLN A 343 30.46 38.74 -34.78
CA GLN A 343 29.82 39.82 -35.54
C GLN A 343 30.21 41.22 -35.08
N LYS A 344 30.57 41.39 -33.79
CA LYS A 344 30.87 42.70 -33.20
C LYS A 344 32.13 42.66 -32.32
N PRO A 345 33.33 42.40 -32.90
CA PRO A 345 34.58 42.32 -32.13
C PRO A 345 34.90 43.63 -31.39
N ALA A 346 34.59 44.79 -31.97
CA ALA A 346 34.80 46.08 -31.33
C ALA A 346 33.93 46.31 -30.07
N PHE A 347 32.71 45.76 -30.05
CA PHE A 347 31.83 45.81 -28.88
C PHE A 347 32.40 45.00 -27.72
N VAL A 348 32.95 43.81 -28.00
CA VAL A 348 33.54 42.93 -26.98
C VAL A 348 34.83 43.52 -26.41
N VAL A 349 35.68 44.12 -27.26
CA VAL A 349 36.89 44.82 -26.80
C VAL A 349 36.54 45.99 -25.88
N ARG A 350 35.49 46.75 -26.22
CA ARG A 350 34.98 47.84 -25.37
C ARG A 350 34.41 47.33 -24.04
N LEU A 351 33.61 46.27 -24.07
CA LEU A 351 33.03 45.66 -22.87
C LEU A 351 34.11 45.13 -21.92
N LEU A 352 35.13 44.46 -22.46
CA LEU A 352 36.28 43.98 -21.68
C LEU A 352 37.14 45.14 -21.15
N GLY A 353 37.28 46.22 -21.93
CA GLY A 353 37.92 47.45 -21.51
C GLY A 353 37.21 48.11 -20.34
N ASP A 354 35.88 48.24 -20.40
CA ASP A 354 35.04 48.79 -19.33
C ASP A 354 35.09 47.92 -18.06
N PHE A 355 35.11 46.60 -18.21
CA PHE A 355 35.28 45.66 -17.08
C PHE A 355 36.65 45.78 -16.41
N ARG A 356 37.70 46.07 -17.19
CA ARG A 356 39.07 46.24 -16.67
C ARG A 356 39.26 47.62 -16.04
N ALA A 357 38.55 48.63 -16.53
CA ALA A 357 38.58 49.99 -16.01
C ALA A 357 37.81 50.15 -14.69
N ARG A 358 36.72 49.39 -14.50
CA ARG A 358 35.93 49.37 -13.25
C ARG A 358 36.48 48.38 -12.23
N GLY A 359 37.80 48.42 -11.98
CA GLY A 359 38.53 47.47 -11.14
C GLY A 359 37.74 46.94 -9.94
N TRP A 360 37.89 45.64 -9.64
CA TRP A 360 37.14 44.94 -8.60
C TRP A 360 37.21 45.69 -7.27
N GLU A 361 36.13 46.39 -6.93
CA GLU A 361 36.01 47.03 -5.63
C GLU A 361 35.68 45.93 -4.62
N LYS A 362 36.68 45.61 -3.80
CA LYS A 362 36.59 44.60 -2.76
C LYS A 362 35.60 45.11 -1.71
N VAL A 363 34.37 44.58 -1.71
CA VAL A 363 33.36 44.89 -0.70
C VAL A 363 33.93 44.51 0.67
N ARG A 364 34.36 45.52 1.43
CA ARG A 364 34.70 45.39 2.86
C ARG A 364 33.39 45.37 3.63
N THR A 365 33.12 44.26 4.32
CA THR A 365 32.15 44.21 5.40
C THR A 365 32.76 44.96 6.60
N SER A 366 32.21 46.12 6.93
CA SER A 366 32.57 46.88 8.13
C SER A 366 31.79 46.35 9.33
N ASP A 367 32.49 45.75 10.29
CA ASP A 367 32.04 45.74 11.68
C ASP A 367 32.21 47.16 12.26
N PRO A 368 31.26 47.65 13.08
CA PRO A 368 31.38 48.96 13.72
C PRO A 368 31.92 48.81 15.14
N GLU A 369 33.07 49.40 15.41
CA GLU A 369 33.37 49.95 16.73
C GLU A 369 33.68 51.44 16.57
N GLY A 370 33.05 52.23 17.42
CA GLY A 370 33.17 53.67 17.52
C GLY A 370 32.73 54.12 18.90
N ASP A 371 33.70 54.09 19.81
CA ASP A 371 34.05 55.05 20.87
C ASP A 371 32.95 55.88 21.56
N GLY A 372 32.86 55.67 22.88
CA GLY A 372 33.26 56.68 23.87
C GLY A 372 32.23 57.76 24.26
N LEU A 373 31.57 57.57 25.42
CA LEU A 373 31.19 58.67 26.32
C LEU A 373 31.36 58.24 27.78
N GLU A 374 31.76 59.23 28.56
CA GLU A 374 32.23 59.22 29.95
C GLU A 374 31.13 58.92 30.99
N ASP A 375 31.61 58.73 32.22
CA ASP A 375 30.97 59.05 33.50
C ASP A 375 30.28 57.94 34.35
N GLU A 376 31.01 57.68 35.44
CA GLU A 376 30.60 57.47 36.83
C GLU A 376 30.18 56.09 37.37
N ASP A 377 30.82 55.81 38.51
CA ASP A 377 30.42 54.99 39.65
C ASP A 377 30.41 53.46 39.55
N GLY A 378 31.47 52.88 40.13
CA GLY A 378 31.28 52.25 41.44
C GLY A 378 31.35 50.72 41.50
N MET A 379 32.22 50.27 42.41
CA MET A 379 32.28 48.94 43.06
C MET A 379 32.98 47.78 42.34
N LEU A 380 34.26 47.66 42.67
CA LEU A 380 34.86 46.50 43.36
C LEU A 380 33.92 45.29 43.57
N LEU A 381 34.31 44.12 43.07
CA LEU A 381 34.86 43.07 43.93
C LEU A 381 35.67 42.03 43.15
N ARG A 382 36.70 41.57 43.87
CA ARG A 382 37.85 40.75 43.50
C ARG A 382 37.61 39.32 43.99
N GLY A 383 38.15 38.36 43.25
CA GLY A 383 38.29 36.94 43.65
C GLY A 383 38.25 36.08 42.39
N ASP A 384 39.32 35.95 41.63
CA ASP A 384 40.57 35.22 41.94
C ASP A 384 40.34 33.80 42.48
N GLY A 385 41.07 32.86 41.89
CA GLY A 385 41.40 31.61 42.56
C GLY A 385 40.77 30.33 42.02
N GLY A 386 41.30 29.86 40.89
CA GLY A 386 42.12 28.65 40.94
C GLY A 386 41.44 27.28 40.90
N ARG A 387 41.78 26.54 39.84
CA ARG A 387 42.17 25.12 39.84
C ARG A 387 41.62 24.24 40.97
N LYS A 388 40.78 23.28 40.57
CA LYS A 388 41.25 21.90 40.36
C LYS A 388 40.56 21.30 39.14
#